data_AF-A0A2L2Z9M6-F1
#
_entry.id   AF-A0A2L2Z9M6-F1
#
_cell.length_a   1.000
_cell.length_b   1.000
_cell.length_c   1.000
_cell.angle_alpha   90.00
_cell.angle_beta   90.00
_cell.angle_gamma   90.00
#
_symmetry.space_group_name_H-M   'P 1'
#
loop_
_entity.id
_entity.type
_entity.pdbx_description
1 polymer ?
#
loop_
_entity_poly.entity_id
_entity_poly.type
_entity_poly.pdbx_seq_one_letter_code
_entity_poly.pdbx_strand_id
1 'polypeptide(L)' 'GMEECYYKGLVKAIGLSTFNSEQIRRVLDVCKIKPVVLLVECHPFLIQNKLIEFC' A
#
# COMPACT_ATOMS: atom_id res chain seq x y z
N GLY A 1 2.92 -1.80 -15.99
CA GLY A 1 2.27 -1.84 -14.65
C GLY A 1 3.01 -0.95 -13.65
N MET A 2 2.51 -0.75 -12.42
CA MET A 2 3.17 0.18 -11.46
C MET A 2 4.62 -0.19 -11.14
N GLU A 3 4.94 -1.48 -10.99
CA GLU A 3 6.32 -1.95 -10.79
C GLU A 3 7.22 -1.66 -12.00
N GLU A 4 6.68 -1.74 -13.22
CA GLU A 4 7.43 -1.41 -14.44
C GLU A 4 7.77 0.09 -14.52
N CYS A 5 6.86 0.96 -14.06
CA CYS A 5 7.14 2.40 -13.96
C CYS A 5 8.30 2.67 -12.98
N TYR A 6 8.38 1.91 -11.90
CA TYR A 6 9.50 1.97 -10.96
C TYR A 6 10.80 1.49 -11.62
N TYR A 7 10.79 0.33 -12.28
CA TYR A 7 11.98 -0.20 -12.98
C TYR A 7 12.49 0.70 -14.11
N LYS A 8 11.59 1.39 -14.81
CA LYS A 8 11.94 2.38 -15.84
C LYS A 8 12.43 3.72 -15.26
N GLY A 9 12.44 3.89 -13.94
CA GLY A 9 12.85 5.13 -13.27
C GLY A 9 11.87 6.29 -13.45
N LEU A 10 10.64 6.02 -13.91
CA LEU A 10 9.61 7.05 -14.11
C LEU A 10 9.02 7.53 -12.78
N VAL A 11 9.07 6.69 -11.75
CA VAL A 11 8.61 7.00 -10.40
C VAL A 11 9.64 6.51 -9.38
N LYS A 12 9.76 7.24 -8.26
CA LYS A 12 10.69 6.90 -7.17
C LYS A 12 10.13 5.90 -6.17
N ALA A 13 8.82 5.73 -6.13
CA ALA A 13 8.11 4.86 -5.20
C ALA A 13 6.73 4.52 -5.76
N ILE A 14 6.15 3.42 -5.26
CA ILE A 14 4.78 3.00 -5.53
C ILE A 14 4.08 2.68 -4.20
N GLY A 15 2.77 2.80 -4.15
CA GLY A 15 1.97 2.63 -2.94
C GLY A 15 0.57 2.10 -3.24
N LEU A 16 -0.19 1.87 -2.18
CA LEU A 16 -1.60 1.46 -2.22
C LEU A 16 -2.47 2.58 -1.63
N SER A 17 -3.74 2.62 -2.03
CA SER A 17 -4.71 3.57 -1.50
C SER A 17 -6.05 2.89 -1.32
N THR A 18 -6.67 3.04 -0.14
CA THR A 18 -8.00 2.50 0.17
C THR A 18 -8.05 0.97 0.18
N PHE A 19 -6.97 0.32 0.67
CA PHE A 19 -6.89 -1.14 0.78
C PHE A 19 -7.07 -1.59 2.23
N ASN A 20 -7.71 -2.75 2.42
CA ASN A 20 -7.78 -3.44 3.70
C ASN A 20 -6.65 -4.47 3.86
N SER A 21 -6.50 -5.04 5.07
CA SER A 21 -5.42 -5.97 5.40
C SER A 21 -5.39 -7.26 4.56
N GLU A 22 -6.55 -7.77 4.12
CA GLU A 22 -6.59 -8.95 3.24
C GLU A 22 -6.09 -8.62 1.83
N GLN A 23 -6.51 -7.48 1.29
CA GLN A 23 -6.06 -7.01 -0.01
C GLN A 23 -4.55 -6.71 0.02
N ILE A 24 -4.05 -6.10 1.09
CA ILE A 24 -2.61 -5.84 1.25
C ILE A 24 -1.83 -7.14 1.30
N ARG A 25 -2.27 -8.15 2.07
CA ARG A 25 -1.62 -9.48 2.09
C ARG A 25 -1.50 -10.07 0.69
N ARG A 26 -2.61 -10.08 -0.06
CA ARG A 26 -2.62 -10.56 -1.46
C ARG A 26 -1.62 -9.85 -2.35
N VAL A 27 -1.44 -8.54 -2.18
CA VAL A 27 -0.43 -7.77 -2.94
C VAL A 27 0.98 -8.15 -2.47
N LEU A 28 1.21 -8.21 -1.17
CA LEU A 28 2.52 -8.55 -0.59
C LEU A 28 2.99 -9.96 -0.98
N ASP A 29 2.07 -10.91 -1.15
CA ASP A 29 2.38 -12.29 -1.55
C ASP A 29 2.93 -12.41 -2.99
N VAL A 30 2.63 -11.44 -3.86
CA VAL A 30 2.96 -11.50 -5.29
C VAL A 30 3.87 -10.36 -5.78
N CYS A 31 3.95 -9.24 -5.05
CA CYS A 31 4.71 -8.07 -5.49
C CYS A 31 6.22 -8.33 -5.43
N LYS A 32 6.94 -7.81 -6.43
CA LYS A 32 8.41 -7.75 -6.44
C LYS A 32 8.90 -6.46 -5.80
N ILE A 33 8.12 -5.38 -5.91
CA ILE A 33 8.41 -4.09 -5.28
C ILE A 33 7.39 -3.85 -4.18
N LYS A 34 7.84 -3.89 -2.92
CA LYS A 34 6.98 -3.64 -1.76
C LYS A 34 6.39 -2.22 -1.83
N PRO A 35 5.06 -2.05 -1.73
CA PRO A 35 4.45 -0.73 -1.63
C PRO A 35 5.01 0.05 -0.43
N VAL A 36 5.37 1.32 -0.64
CA VAL A 36 6.05 2.15 0.35
C VAL A 36 5.06 2.86 1.28
N VAL A 37 3.83 3.07 0.81
CA VAL A 37 2.77 3.75 1.55
C VAL A 37 1.42 3.08 1.32
N LEU A 38 0.59 3.07 2.36
CA LEU A 38 -0.83 2.83 2.28
C LEU A 38 -1.56 4.12 2.65
N LEU A 39 -2.25 4.73 1.69
CA LEU A 39 -3.11 5.89 1.94
C LEU A 39 -4.52 5.42 2.29
N VAL A 40 -4.99 5.74 3.49
CA VAL A 40 -6.32 5.38 3.96
C VAL A 40 -6.97 6.56 4.67
N GLU A 41 -8.29 6.60 4.61
CA GLU A 41 -9.08 7.54 5.39
C GLU A 41 -8.89 7.26 6.89
N CYS A 42 -8.42 8.27 7.61
CA CYS A 42 -8.20 8.22 9.05
C CYS A 42 -8.48 9.58 9.67
N HIS A 43 -9.42 9.62 10.61
CA HIS A 43 -9.82 10.82 11.36
C HIS A 43 -10.38 10.40 12.74
N PRO A 44 -10.65 11.33 13.69
CA PRO A 44 -11.05 10.95 15.06
C PRO A 44 -12.26 10.01 15.17
N PHE A 45 -13.17 10.04 14.19
CA PHE A 45 -14.35 9.16 14.11
C PHE A 45 -14.13 7.87 13.32
N LEU A 46 -12.98 7.73 12.65
CA LEU A 46 -12.59 6.54 11.90
C LEU A 46 -11.09 6.32 12.08
N ILE A 47 -10.73 5.80 13.24
CA ILE A 47 -9.33 5.51 13.56
C ILE A 47 -9.00 4.12 13.05
N GLN A 48 -8.06 4.03 12.11
CA GLN A 48 -7.65 2.80 11.45
C GLN A 48 -6.70 1.94 12.31
N ASN A 49 -6.89 1.85 13.63
CA ASN A 49 -5.93 1.25 14.57
C ASN A 49 -5.44 -0.14 14.14
N LYS A 50 -6.36 -1.03 13.78
CA LYS A 50 -6.03 -2.40 13.34
C LYS A 50 -5.22 -2.43 12.05
N LEU A 51 -5.46 -1.49 11.15
CA LEU A 51 -4.78 -1.42 9.87
C LEU A 51 -3.41 -0.77 10.02
N ILE A 52 -3.28 0.23 10.91
CA ILE A 52 -2.01 0.84 11.29
C ILE A 52 -1.10 -0.19 11.98
N GLU A 53 -1.64 -1.02 12.87
CA GLU A 53 -0.86 -2.09 13.51
C GLU A 53 -0.44 -3.20 12.53
N PHE A 54 -1.24 -3.43 11.49
CA PHE A 54 -0.96 -4.43 10.47
C PHE A 54 0.14 -4.00 9.48
N CYS A 55 0.26 -2.71 9.18
CA CYS A 55 1.20 -2.15 8.19
C CYS A 55 2.61 -1.96 8.74
#